data_AF-A0AAJ0PDL2-F1
#
_entry.id   AF-A0AAJ0PDL2-F1
#
_cell.length_a   1.000
_cell.length_b   1.000
_cell.length_c   1.000
_cell.angle_alpha   90.00
_cell.angle_beta   90.00
_cell.angle_gamma   90.00
#
_symmetry.space_group_name_H-M   'P 1'
#
loop_
_entity.id
_entity.type
_entity.pdbx_description
1 polymer ?
#
loop_
_entity_poly.entity_id
_entity_poly.type
_entity_poly.pdbx_seq_one_letter_code
_entity_poly.pdbx_strand_id
1 'polypeptide(L)'
;EIALDMLLIGLTLVFLIVVVTLQPFAHFAGGSLPLIFLAALLVTLIPTTIGGLLSAIGIAGMDRLVRLNVIARSGRAVEAAGDVHTLMLDKTGTITFGNRRCSALYAAPGVTARELGEGALLASLADDTAEGKSIVEYLHQLHDFVEPAAGHYQPVAFTAQTRLSG
;
A
#
# COMPACT_ATOMS: atom_id res chain seq x y z
N GLU A 1 -13.77 16.63 1.05
CA GLU A 1 -14.16 16.92 2.44
C GLU A 1 -14.53 18.39 2.65
N ILE A 2 -13.57 19.34 2.67
CA ILE A 2 -13.84 20.77 2.96
C ILE A 2 -15.01 21.37 2.17
N ALA A 3 -15.09 21.13 0.86
CA ALA A 3 -16.19 21.64 0.03
C ALA A 3 -17.56 21.05 0.40
N LEU A 4 -17.61 19.77 0.75
CA LEU A 4 -18.84 19.09 1.15
C LEU A 4 -19.26 19.55 2.56
N ASP A 5 -18.33 19.67 3.50
CA ASP A 5 -18.62 20.19 4.84
C ASP A 5 -19.14 21.62 4.77
N MET A 6 -18.50 22.48 3.96
CA MET A 6 -18.99 23.84 3.71
C MET A 6 -20.40 23.84 3.11
N LEU A 7 -20.71 22.92 2.18
CA LEU A 7 -22.04 22.78 1.61
C LEU A 7 -23.06 22.36 2.67
N LEU A 8 -22.75 21.37 3.51
CA LEU A 8 -23.65 20.88 4.55
C LEU A 8 -23.90 21.94 5.63
N ILE A 9 -22.87 22.68 6.04
CA ILE A 9 -22.98 23.81 6.97
C ILE A 9 -23.83 24.92 6.34
N GLY A 10 -23.56 25.28 5.08
CA GLY A 10 -24.32 26.30 4.35
C GLY A 10 -25.81 25.95 4.25
N LEU A 11 -26.12 24.71 3.85
CA LEU A 11 -27.50 24.25 3.72
C LEU A 11 -28.22 24.21 5.07
N THR A 12 -27.53 23.78 6.13
CA THR A 12 -28.07 23.77 7.50
C THR A 12 -28.41 25.18 7.98
N LEU A 13 -27.54 26.17 7.73
CA LEU A 13 -27.80 27.56 8.07
C LEU A 13 -28.97 28.15 7.29
N VAL A 14 -29.05 27.88 5.99
CA VAL A 14 -30.18 28.31 5.15
C VAL A 14 -31.49 27.75 5.69
N PHE A 15 -31.56 26.45 5.97
CA PHE A 15 -32.79 25.84 6.50
C PHE A 15 -33.13 26.30 7.91
N LEU A 16 -32.13 26.56 8.77
CA LEU A 16 -32.37 27.15 10.07
C LEU A 16 -33.04 28.53 9.94
N ILE A 17 -32.52 29.40 9.08
CA ILE A 17 -33.11 30.73 8.83
C ILE A 17 -34.53 30.59 8.31
N VAL A 18 -34.75 29.72 7.32
CA VAL A 18 -36.09 29.45 6.78
C VAL A 18 -37.05 29.04 7.89
N VAL A 19 -36.70 28.06 8.73
CA VAL A 19 -37.57 27.56 9.79
C VAL A 19 -37.85 28.63 10.85
N VAL A 20 -36.84 29.39 11.29
CA VAL A 20 -37.00 30.44 12.30
C VAL A 20 -37.90 31.57 11.79
N THR A 21 -37.81 31.92 10.50
CA THR A 21 -38.66 32.97 9.91
C THR A 21 -40.13 32.58 9.77
N LEU A 22 -40.48 31.29 9.76
CA LEU A 22 -41.88 30.86 9.66
C LEU A 22 -42.73 31.30 10.84
N GLN A 23 -42.16 31.35 12.05
CA GLN A 23 -42.92 31.73 13.26
C GLN A 23 -43.38 33.20 13.21
N PRO A 24 -42.53 34.20 12.91
CA PRO A 24 -42.98 35.57 12.66
C PRO A 24 -44.05 35.69 11.56
N PHE A 25 -43.88 34.99 10.43
CA PHE A 25 -44.87 35.03 9.34
C PHE A 25 -46.22 34.42 9.74
N ALA A 26 -46.21 33.32 10.51
CA ALA A 26 -47.43 32.73 11.04
C ALA A 26 -48.16 33.71 11.96
N HIS A 27 -47.44 34.37 12.88
CA HIS A 27 -48.02 35.39 13.75
C HIS A 27 -48.60 36.56 12.97
N PHE A 28 -47.90 37.03 11.94
CA PHE A 28 -48.41 38.08 11.06
C PHE A 28 -49.71 37.68 10.35
N ALA A 29 -49.84 36.41 9.97
CA ALA A 29 -51.06 35.86 9.36
C ALA A 29 -52.16 35.51 10.37
N GLY A 30 -51.99 35.82 11.67
CA GLY A 30 -52.96 35.53 12.72
C GLY A 30 -52.95 34.08 13.23
N GLY A 31 -51.92 33.29 12.88
CA GLY A 31 -51.72 31.92 13.35
C GLY A 31 -50.52 31.77 14.28
N SER A 32 -50.34 30.59 14.86
CA SER A 32 -49.14 30.22 15.59
C SER A 32 -48.74 28.79 15.27
N LEU A 33 -47.46 28.55 15.01
CA LEU A 33 -46.96 27.21 14.76
C LEU A 33 -46.45 26.62 16.09
N PRO A 34 -46.87 25.40 16.45
CA PRO A 34 -46.29 24.69 17.58
C PRO A 34 -44.79 24.49 17.37
N LEU A 35 -44.00 24.71 18.42
CA LEU A 35 -42.54 24.53 18.38
C LEU A 35 -42.13 23.14 17.88
N ILE A 36 -42.91 22.11 18.22
CA ILE A 36 -42.65 20.73 17.81
C ILE A 36 -42.73 20.53 16.29
N PHE A 37 -43.59 21.27 15.59
CA PHE A 37 -43.68 21.21 14.12
C PHE A 37 -42.48 21.89 13.46
N LEU A 38 -42.04 23.02 14.01
CA LEU A 38 -40.83 23.70 13.53
C LEU A 38 -39.58 22.84 13.75
N ALA A 39 -39.47 22.19 14.91
CA ALA A 39 -38.39 21.26 15.22
C ALA A 39 -38.39 20.04 14.27
N ALA A 40 -39.54 19.41 14.06
CA ALA A 40 -39.68 18.28 13.14
C ALA A 40 -39.31 18.68 11.71
N LEU A 41 -39.80 19.83 11.23
CA LEU A 41 -39.49 20.38 9.91
C LEU A 41 -37.98 20.59 9.75
N LEU A 42 -37.32 21.21 10.74
CA LEU A 42 -35.88 21.43 10.73
C LEU A 42 -35.10 20.11 10.60
N VAL A 43 -35.44 19.09 11.40
CA VAL A 43 -34.79 17.77 11.34
C VAL A 43 -34.96 17.13 9.97
N THR A 44 -36.15 17.24 9.35
CA THR A 44 -36.40 16.68 8.02
C THR A 44 -35.70 17.43 6.88
N LEU A 45 -35.35 18.71 7.08
CA LEU A 45 -34.67 19.53 6.06
C LEU A 45 -33.14 19.42 6.15
N ILE A 46 -32.57 19.35 7.35
CA ILE A 46 -31.11 19.25 7.52
C ILE A 46 -30.61 17.95 6.85
N PRO A 47 -29.53 18.00 6.05
CA PRO A 47 -28.97 16.85 5.32
C PRO A 47 -28.23 15.85 6.23
N THR A 48 -28.85 15.44 7.34
CA THR A 48 -28.27 14.55 8.37
C THR A 48 -27.91 13.18 7.82
N THR A 49 -28.68 12.65 6.87
CA THR A 49 -28.41 11.37 6.22
C THR A 49 -27.07 11.37 5.50
N ILE A 50 -26.78 12.41 4.70
CA ILE A 50 -25.52 12.51 3.95
C ILE A 50 -24.35 12.67 4.90
N GLY A 51 -24.49 13.53 5.93
CA GLY A 51 -23.45 13.75 6.94
C GLY A 51 -23.09 12.47 7.72
N GLY A 52 -24.08 11.64 8.05
CA GLY A 52 -23.85 10.37 8.75
C GLY A 52 -23.26 9.28 7.83
N LEU A 53 -23.75 9.18 6.59
CA LEU A 53 -23.32 8.13 5.66
C LEU A 53 -21.88 8.32 5.18
N LEU A 54 -21.41 9.56 5.01
CA LEU A 54 -20.05 9.83 4.54
C LEU A 54 -18.98 9.16 5.42
N SER A 55 -19.10 9.31 6.73
CA SER A 55 -18.18 8.70 7.71
C SER A 55 -18.24 7.16 7.66
N ALA A 56 -19.44 6.59 7.53
CA ALA A 56 -19.62 5.15 7.45
C ALA A 56 -19.00 4.56 6.18
N ILE A 57 -19.16 5.24 5.04
CA ILE A 57 -18.56 4.84 3.76
C ILE A 57 -17.04 4.86 3.84
N GLY A 58 -16.45 5.91 4.43
CA GLY A 58 -14.99 6.01 4.61
C GLY A 58 -14.42 4.84 5.44
N ILE A 59 -15.08 4.48 6.55
CA ILE A 59 -14.67 3.36 7.39
C ILE A 59 -14.81 2.03 6.64
N ALA A 60 -15.93 1.80 5.96
CA ALA A 60 -16.17 0.59 5.19
C ALA A 60 -15.13 0.41 4.06
N GLY A 61 -14.72 1.51 3.42
CA GLY A 61 -13.67 1.51 2.40
C GLY A 61 -12.31 1.09 2.95
N MET A 62 -11.91 1.61 4.11
CA MET A 62 -10.66 1.23 4.76
C MET A 62 -10.66 -0.24 5.21
N ASP A 63 -11.74 -0.72 5.81
CA ASP A 63 -11.87 -2.11 6.25
C ASP A 63 -11.74 -3.11 5.08
N ARG A 64 -12.25 -2.75 3.90
CA ARG A 64 -12.08 -3.56 2.68
C ARG A 64 -10.61 -3.67 2.25
N LEU A 65 -9.83 -2.59 2.36
CA LEU A 65 -8.40 -2.62 2.00
C LEU A 65 -7.58 -3.49 2.97
N VAL A 66 -7.91 -3.45 4.27
CA VAL A 66 -7.24 -4.29 5.26
C VAL A 66 -7.45 -5.78 4.96
N ARG A 67 -8.66 -6.18 4.53
CA ARG A 67 -8.93 -7.56 4.05
C ARG A 67 -8.11 -7.97 2.83
N LEU A 68 -7.58 -7.01 2.07
CA LEU A 68 -6.70 -7.22 0.92
C LEU A 68 -5.22 -7.02 1.25
N ASN A 69 -4.85 -6.99 2.55
CA ASN A 69 -3.49 -6.74 3.03
C ASN A 69 -2.91 -5.38 2.64
N VAL A 70 -3.78 -4.38 2.40
CA VAL A 70 -3.38 -3.00 2.12
C VAL A 70 -3.62 -2.14 3.35
N ILE A 71 -2.55 -1.56 3.90
CA ILE A 71 -2.63 -0.64 5.04
C ILE A 71 -2.72 0.80 4.53
N ALA A 72 -3.92 1.38 4.57
CA ALA A 72 -4.14 2.78 4.28
C ALA A 72 -3.91 3.64 5.53
N ARG A 73 -3.15 4.74 5.41
CA ARG A 73 -2.91 5.67 6.54
C ARG A 73 -4.10 6.58 6.86
N SER A 74 -5.04 6.75 5.93
CA SER A 74 -6.25 7.55 6.11
C SER A 74 -7.32 7.16 5.07
N GLY A 75 -8.59 7.43 5.37
CA GLY A 75 -9.68 7.28 4.40
C GLY A 75 -9.48 8.16 3.16
N ARG A 76 -8.94 9.37 3.35
CA ARG A 76 -8.58 10.29 2.26
C ARG A 76 -7.59 9.69 1.27
N ALA A 77 -6.62 8.87 1.74
CA ALA A 77 -5.69 8.20 0.84
C ALA A 77 -6.39 7.17 -0.06
N VAL A 78 -7.44 6.51 0.46
CA VAL A 78 -8.26 5.56 -0.28
C VAL A 78 -9.11 6.27 -1.33
N GLU A 79 -9.76 7.37 -0.96
CA GLU A 79 -10.54 8.19 -1.90
C GLU A 79 -9.65 8.77 -3.00
N ALA A 80 -8.50 9.34 -2.63
CA ALA A 80 -7.54 9.90 -3.59
C ALA A 80 -7.03 8.84 -4.56
N ALA A 81 -6.78 7.61 -4.10
CA ALA A 81 -6.36 6.52 -4.98
C ALA A 81 -7.44 6.14 -6.02
N GLY A 82 -8.73 6.35 -5.71
CA GLY A 82 -9.83 6.15 -6.65
C GLY A 82 -9.89 7.20 -7.77
N ASP A 83 -9.28 8.37 -7.59
CA ASP A 83 -9.22 9.47 -8.55
C ASP A 83 -7.89 9.52 -9.33
N VAL A 84 -7.00 8.54 -9.11
CA VAL A 84 -5.72 8.45 -9.83
C VAL A 84 -5.95 7.87 -11.22
N HIS A 85 -5.43 8.57 -12.23
CA HIS A 85 -5.51 8.17 -13.65
C HIS A 85 -4.22 7.51 -14.16
N THR A 86 -3.09 7.75 -13.48
CA THR A 86 -1.77 7.26 -13.88
C THR A 86 -1.09 6.57 -12.71
N LEU A 87 -0.71 5.31 -12.89
CA LEU A 87 0.05 4.53 -11.91
C LEU A 87 1.52 4.50 -12.30
N MET A 88 2.38 5.06 -11.45
CA MET A 88 3.83 4.92 -11.59
C MET A 88 4.30 3.81 -10.65
N LEU A 89 4.95 2.79 -11.20
CA LEU A 89 5.51 1.69 -10.44
C LEU A 89 7.02 1.83 -10.38
N ASP A 90 7.58 1.73 -9.18
CA ASP A 90 9.02 1.59 -9.04
C ASP A 90 9.45 0.17 -9.44
N LYS A 91 10.61 0.04 -10.09
CA LYS A 91 11.09 -1.26 -10.57
C LYS A 91 11.88 -1.99 -9.49
N THR A 92 12.83 -1.31 -8.87
CA THR A 92 13.83 -1.93 -8.00
C THR A 92 13.25 -2.15 -6.60
N GLY A 93 13.16 -3.39 -6.15
CA GLY A 93 12.61 -3.71 -4.82
C GLY A 93 11.08 -3.66 -4.73
N THR A 94 10.37 -3.32 -5.82
CA THR A 94 8.91 -3.35 -5.92
C THR A 94 8.44 -4.35 -6.97
N ILE A 95 8.65 -4.07 -8.27
CA ILE A 95 8.36 -5.06 -9.34
C ILE A 95 9.38 -6.21 -9.32
N THR A 96 10.63 -5.86 -9.06
CA THR A 96 11.75 -6.81 -8.99
C THR A 96 12.24 -6.95 -7.56
N PHE A 97 12.94 -8.06 -7.26
CA PHE A 97 13.48 -8.31 -5.92
C PHE A 97 14.54 -7.30 -5.45
N GLY A 98 15.01 -6.40 -6.31
CA GLY A 98 15.92 -5.30 -5.94
C GLY A 98 17.39 -5.71 -5.79
N ASN A 99 17.68 -7.01 -5.78
CA ASN A 99 19.02 -7.57 -5.83
C ASN A 99 19.29 -8.27 -7.17
N ARG A 100 20.56 -8.30 -7.59
CA ARG A 100 20.99 -9.13 -8.72
C ARG A 100 21.09 -10.57 -8.24
N ARG A 101 20.53 -11.50 -9.01
CA ARG A 101 20.55 -12.93 -8.68
C ARG A 101 21.12 -13.73 -9.83
N CYS A 102 21.83 -14.81 -9.50
CA CYS A 102 22.21 -15.83 -10.46
C CYS A 102 20.96 -16.41 -11.12
N SER A 103 20.95 -16.45 -12.45
CA SER A 103 19.82 -16.94 -13.26
C SER A 103 20.22 -18.00 -14.27
N ALA A 104 21.52 -18.10 -14.58
CA ALA A 104 22.08 -19.08 -15.50
C ALA A 104 23.60 -19.17 -15.31
N LEU A 105 24.16 -20.34 -15.65
CA LEU A 105 25.59 -20.56 -15.77
C LEU A 105 25.97 -20.71 -17.24
N TYR A 106 27.03 -20.02 -17.65
CA TYR A 106 27.55 -20.07 -19.02
C TYR A 106 29.00 -20.57 -19.00
N ALA A 107 29.19 -21.85 -19.31
CA ALA A 107 30.51 -22.46 -19.32
C ALA A 107 31.36 -22.00 -20.51
N ALA A 108 32.65 -21.78 -20.28
CA ALA A 108 33.61 -21.47 -21.33
C ALA A 108 33.86 -22.72 -22.22
N PRO A 109 34.37 -22.54 -23.46
CA PRO A 109 34.73 -23.68 -24.32
C PRO A 109 35.68 -24.64 -23.62
N GLY A 110 35.34 -25.92 -23.61
CA GLY A 110 36.12 -26.98 -22.94
C GLY A 110 35.86 -27.14 -21.45
N VAL A 111 34.94 -26.36 -20.86
CA VAL A 111 34.49 -26.50 -19.46
C VAL A 111 33.06 -27.04 -19.46
N THR A 112 32.79 -28.04 -18.65
CA THR A 112 31.43 -28.57 -18.46
C THR A 112 30.62 -27.68 -17.53
N ALA A 113 29.29 -27.71 -17.67
CA ALA A 113 28.41 -26.98 -16.76
C ALA A 113 28.61 -27.40 -15.29
N ARG A 114 28.97 -28.68 -15.06
CA ARG A 114 29.27 -29.22 -13.75
C ARG A 114 30.56 -28.63 -13.16
N GLU A 115 31.66 -28.62 -13.91
CA GLU A 115 32.93 -28.04 -13.44
C GLU A 115 32.78 -26.55 -13.10
N LEU A 116 32.07 -25.79 -13.95
CA LEU A 116 31.77 -24.39 -13.67
C LEU A 116 30.94 -24.25 -12.39
N GLY A 117 29.89 -25.07 -12.23
CA GLY A 117 29.02 -25.01 -11.07
C GLY A 117 29.72 -25.38 -9.76
N GLU A 118 30.58 -26.39 -9.76
CA GLU A 118 31.38 -26.78 -8.60
C GLU A 118 32.36 -25.67 -8.20
N GLY A 119 33.06 -25.06 -9.17
CA GLY A 119 33.94 -23.92 -8.91
C GLY A 119 33.19 -22.68 -8.40
N ALA A 120 32.04 -22.38 -9.01
CA ALA A 120 31.20 -21.25 -8.60
C ALA A 120 30.59 -21.45 -7.21
N LEU A 121 30.21 -22.68 -6.86
CA LEU A 121 29.73 -23.02 -5.52
C LEU A 121 30.81 -22.70 -4.50
N LEU A 122 32.00 -23.31 -4.65
CA LEU A 122 33.11 -23.17 -3.70
C LEU A 122 33.49 -21.70 -3.49
N ALA A 123 33.63 -20.94 -4.58
CA ALA A 123 33.99 -19.52 -4.51
C ALA A 123 32.90 -18.63 -3.88
N SER A 124 31.63 -19.09 -3.89
CA SER A 124 30.49 -18.32 -3.37
C SER A 124 30.08 -18.72 -1.95
N LEU A 125 30.56 -19.86 -1.42
CA LEU A 125 30.21 -20.35 -0.08
C LEU A 125 30.59 -19.36 1.04
N ALA A 126 31.63 -18.57 0.82
CA ALA A 126 32.11 -17.55 1.76
C ALA A 126 31.63 -16.13 1.42
N ASP A 127 30.81 -15.97 0.39
CA ASP A 127 30.30 -14.67 -0.03
C ASP A 127 28.92 -14.40 0.57
N ASP A 128 28.91 -13.59 1.63
CA ASP A 128 27.71 -13.20 2.35
C ASP A 128 26.83 -12.16 1.64
N THR A 129 27.24 -11.65 0.48
CA THR A 129 26.45 -10.71 -0.32
C THR A 129 25.18 -11.36 -0.89
N ALA A 130 24.24 -10.53 -1.33
CA ALA A 130 23.02 -11.02 -1.98
C ALA A 130 23.35 -11.77 -3.29
N GLU A 131 24.37 -11.31 -4.01
CA GLU A 131 24.87 -11.91 -5.24
C GLU A 131 25.49 -13.29 -4.98
N GLY A 132 26.43 -13.41 -4.03
CA GLY A 132 27.08 -14.67 -3.68
C GLY A 132 26.07 -15.74 -3.23
N LYS A 133 25.19 -15.37 -2.28
CA LYS A 133 24.10 -16.24 -1.81
C LYS A 133 23.19 -16.70 -2.95
N SER A 134 22.89 -15.83 -3.91
CA SER A 134 22.05 -16.20 -5.04
C SER A 134 22.66 -17.25 -5.97
N ILE A 135 24.00 -17.32 -6.07
CA ILE A 135 24.70 -18.34 -6.86
C ILE A 135 24.57 -19.69 -6.16
N VAL A 136 24.81 -19.74 -4.86
CA VAL A 136 24.66 -20.96 -4.04
C VAL A 136 23.22 -21.48 -4.11
N GLU A 137 22.23 -20.61 -3.91
CA GLU A 137 20.80 -20.96 -4.00
C GLU A 137 20.41 -21.48 -5.38
N TYR A 138 20.90 -20.86 -6.47
CA TYR A 138 20.64 -21.30 -7.83
C TYR A 138 21.21 -22.71 -8.08
N LEU A 139 22.43 -22.98 -7.61
CA LEU A 139 23.09 -24.26 -7.77
C LEU A 139 22.40 -25.38 -6.98
N HIS A 140 21.93 -25.11 -5.76
CA HIS A 140 21.19 -26.09 -4.97
C HIS A 140 19.88 -26.55 -5.62
N GLN A 141 19.22 -25.70 -6.41
CA GLN A 141 18.01 -26.08 -7.16
C GLN A 141 18.29 -27.09 -8.28
N LEU A 142 19.55 -27.22 -8.73
CA LEU A 142 19.94 -28.17 -9.77
C LEU A 142 20.23 -29.57 -9.21
N HIS A 143 20.12 -29.78 -7.89
CA HIS A 143 20.26 -31.05 -7.14
C HIS A 143 21.57 -31.85 -7.31
N ASP A 144 22.50 -31.44 -8.17
CA ASP A 144 23.74 -32.17 -8.49
C ASP A 144 25.00 -31.68 -7.77
N PHE A 145 24.90 -30.59 -7.01
CA PHE A 145 26.02 -29.92 -6.36
C PHE A 145 25.99 -30.16 -4.85
N VAL A 146 27.12 -30.63 -4.31
CA VAL A 146 27.27 -30.97 -2.90
C VAL A 146 28.27 -30.02 -2.27
N GLU A 147 27.90 -29.42 -1.14
CA GLU A 147 28.82 -28.60 -0.36
C GLU A 147 29.92 -29.48 0.28
N PRO A 148 31.19 -29.07 0.23
CA PRO A 148 32.24 -29.75 0.98
C PRO A 148 32.00 -29.65 2.48
N ALA A 149 32.36 -30.68 3.22
CA ALA A 149 32.27 -30.66 4.67
C ALA A 149 33.11 -29.52 5.27
N ALA A 150 32.58 -28.86 6.30
CA ALA A 150 33.26 -27.75 6.98
C ALA A 150 34.67 -28.17 7.45
N GLY A 151 35.67 -27.34 7.17
CA GLY A 151 37.07 -27.55 7.59
C GLY A 151 38.00 -28.18 6.54
N HIS A 152 37.49 -28.54 5.35
CA HIS A 152 38.30 -29.07 4.25
C HIS A 152 38.86 -27.99 3.30
N TYR A 153 38.56 -26.72 3.55
CA TYR A 153 38.98 -25.59 2.70
C TYR A 153 39.18 -24.34 3.56
N GLN A 154 39.98 -23.39 3.05
CA GLN A 154 40.17 -22.08 3.66
C GLN A 154 39.42 -21.02 2.84
N PRO A 155 38.25 -20.57 3.29
CA PRO A 155 37.44 -19.61 2.54
C PRO A 155 38.09 -18.22 2.49
N VAL A 156 37.93 -17.55 1.35
CA VAL A 156 38.22 -16.14 1.13
C VAL A 156 36.90 -15.39 1.04
N ALA A 157 36.53 -14.72 2.15
CA ALA A 157 35.33 -13.91 2.19
C ALA A 157 35.39 -12.75 1.19
N PHE A 158 34.23 -12.37 0.67
CA PHE A 158 34.11 -11.21 -0.21
C PHE A 158 34.60 -9.94 0.50
N THR A 159 35.39 -9.11 -0.21
CA THR A 159 35.74 -7.76 0.26
C THR A 159 35.43 -6.71 -0.80
N ALA A 160 35.02 -5.52 -0.39
CA ALA A 160 34.72 -4.43 -1.32
C ALA A 160 35.97 -3.92 -2.07
N GLN A 161 37.16 -4.12 -1.50
CA GLN A 161 38.44 -3.72 -2.10
C GLN A 161 38.81 -4.63 -3.26
N THR A 162 38.74 -5.95 -3.08
CA THR A 162 39.05 -6.93 -4.14
C THR A 162 37.87 -7.17 -5.09
N ARG A 163 36.64 -6.99 -4.60
CA ARG A 163 35.37 -7.34 -5.26
C ARG A 163 35.29 -8.81 -5.67
N LEU A 164 35.97 -9.66 -4.91
CA LEU A 164 36.10 -11.10 -5.17
C LEU A 164 35.98 -11.88 -3.86
N SER A 165 35.43 -13.09 -3.97
CA SER A 165 35.43 -14.17 -2.97
C SER A 165 36.03 -15.44 -3.61
N GLY A 166 36.35 -16.45 -2.80
CA GLY A 166 37.02 -17.67 -3.26
C GLY A 166 37.11 -18.78 -2.22
#